data_AF-A0A1F4K341-F1
#
_entry.id   AF-A0A1F4K341-F1
#
_cell.length_a   1.000
_cell.length_b   1.000
_cell.length_c   1.000
_cell.angle_alpha   90.00
_cell.angle_beta   90.00
_cell.angle_gamma   90.00
#
_symmetry.space_group_name_H-M   'P 1'
#
loop_
_entity.id
_entity.type
_entity.pdbx_description
1 polymer ?
#
loop_
_entity_poly.entity_id
_entity_poly.type
_entity_poly.pdbx_seq_one_letter_code
_entity_poly.pdbx_strand_id
1 'polypeptide(L)' 'MFKPIALLMAAGLLAGCQAIQEVQPWEKSTLAQETMKASGPIPALGSVDQHVYTSKEAVKGGTGIGGGGCGCN' A
#
# COMPACT_ATOMS: atom_id res chain seq x y z
N MET A 1 -39.77 3.81 -23.51
CA MET A 1 -38.97 5.04 -23.27
C MET A 1 -37.88 4.88 -22.19
N PHE A 2 -37.87 3.83 -21.36
CA PHE A 2 -36.85 3.63 -20.31
C PHE A 2 -35.53 2.97 -20.77
N LYS A 3 -35.49 2.42 -21.99
CA LYS A 3 -34.34 1.72 -22.56
C LYS A 3 -33.04 2.55 -22.68
N PRO A 4 -33.05 3.84 -23.06
CA PRO A 4 -31.83 4.65 -23.08
C PRO A 4 -31.30 4.99 -21.68
N ILE A 5 -32.18 5.12 -20.69
CA ILE A 5 -31.81 5.42 -19.30
C ILE A 5 -31.06 4.24 -18.68
N ALA A 6 -31.53 3.01 -18.92
CA ALA A 6 -30.87 1.80 -18.45
C ALA A 6 -29.46 1.62 -19.04
N LEU A 7 -29.26 2.02 -20.31
CA LEU A 7 -27.97 1.92 -20.99
C LEU A 7 -26.94 2.93 -20.42
N LEU A 8 -27.38 4.15 -20.11
CA LEU A 8 -26.56 5.19 -19.50
C LEU A 8 -26.12 4.83 -18.07
N MET A 9 -27.00 4.23 -17.28
CA MET A 9 -26.64 3.72 -15.94
C MET A 9 -25.59 2.60 -16.01
N ALA A 10 -25.72 1.68 -16.96
CA ALA A 10 -24.78 0.58 -17.15
C ALA A 10 -23.37 1.09 -17.52
N ALA A 11 -23.28 2.13 -18.35
CA ALA A 11 -22.00 2.73 -18.74
C ALA A 11 -21.27 3.40 -17.57
N GLY A 12 -22.00 4.01 -16.62
CA GLY A 12 -21.40 4.68 -15.45
C GLY A 12 -20.69 3.71 -14.49
N LEU A 13 -21.17 2.46 -14.39
CA LEU A 13 -20.58 1.44 -13.52
C LEU A 13 -19.18 0.98 -13.98
N LEU A 14 -18.85 1.14 -15.26
CA LEU A 14 -17.57 0.76 -15.86
C LEU A 14 -16.49 1.86 -15.76
N ALA A 15 -16.87 3.10 -15.41
CA ALA A 15 -15.96 4.25 -15.41
C ALA A 15 -15.13 4.38 -14.11
N GLY A 16 -15.39 3.56 -13.09
CA GLY A 16 -14.80 3.73 -11.75
C GLY A 16 -13.28 3.62 -11.66
N CYS A 17 -12.62 2.84 -12.54
CA CYS A 17 -11.17 2.65 -12.49
C CYS A 17 -10.37 3.82 -13.08
N GLN A 18 -10.99 4.72 -13.86
CA GLN A 18 -10.29 5.85 -14.51
C GLN A 18 -10.08 7.03 -13.55
N ALA A 19 -10.71 7.02 -12.37
CA ALA A 19 -10.64 8.09 -11.38
C ALA A 19 -9.52 7.87 -10.33
N ILE A 20 -8.68 6.85 -10.50
CA ILE A 20 -7.57 6.59 -9.59
C ILE A 20 -6.46 7.59 -9.92
N GLN A 21 -6.17 8.50 -8.99
CA GLN A 21 -5.05 9.42 -9.11
C GLN A 21 -3.75 8.62 -9.06
N GLU A 22 -2.89 8.77 -10.07
CA GLU A 22 -1.54 8.21 -10.03
C GLU A 22 -0.72 8.92 -8.94
N VAL A 23 -0.17 8.14 -8.00
CA VAL A 23 0.64 8.63 -6.87
C VAL A 23 2.11 8.32 -7.15
N GLN A 24 2.97 9.31 -6.99
CA GLN A 24 4.41 9.18 -7.24
C GLN A 24 5.08 8.44 -6.08
N PRO A 25 6.14 7.63 -6.32
CA PRO A 25 6.75 6.79 -5.28
C PRO A 25 7.24 7.56 -4.03
N TRP A 26 7.67 8.81 -4.17
CA TRP A 26 8.17 9.64 -3.06
C TRP A 26 7.06 10.22 -2.17
N GLU A 27 5.83 10.30 -2.70
CA GLU A 27 4.65 10.76 -1.95
C GLU A 27 4.24 9.76 -0.87
N LYS A 28 4.74 8.51 -0.94
CA LYS A 28 4.60 7.49 0.12
C LYS A 28 4.96 8.04 1.50
N SER A 29 5.97 8.90 1.59
CA SER A 29 6.38 9.48 2.89
C SER A 29 5.30 10.35 3.53
N THR A 30 4.45 11.00 2.72
CA THR A 30 3.42 11.94 3.18
C THR A 30 2.04 11.30 3.24
N LEU A 31 1.74 10.36 2.34
CA LEU A 31 0.44 9.67 2.27
C LEU A 31 0.36 8.42 3.16
N ALA A 32 1.48 7.83 3.57
CA ALA A 32 1.46 6.66 4.44
C ALA A 32 1.00 7.02 5.85
N GLN A 33 -0.06 6.33 6.30
CA GLN A 33 -0.53 6.44 7.67
C GLN A 33 0.28 5.53 8.60
N GLU A 34 0.30 5.86 9.89
CA GLU A 34 0.95 5.04 10.93
C GLU A 34 0.46 3.59 10.95
N THR A 35 -0.82 3.37 10.65
CA THR A 35 -1.44 2.04 10.55
C THR A 35 -0.94 1.21 9.36
N MET A 36 -0.33 1.84 8.35
CA MET A 36 0.21 1.19 7.15
C MET A 36 1.67 0.76 7.34
N LYS A 37 2.26 0.97 8.52
CA LYS A 37 3.59 0.46 8.84
C LYS A 37 3.60 -1.07 8.77
N ALA A 38 4.73 -1.64 8.35
CA ALA A 38 4.90 -3.10 8.27
C ALA A 38 4.63 -3.81 9.61
N SER A 39 4.93 -3.14 10.73
CA SER A 39 4.67 -3.65 12.08
C SER A 39 3.21 -3.48 12.54
N GLY A 40 2.36 -2.86 11.71
CA GLY A 40 0.99 -2.49 12.06
C GLY A 40 0.93 -1.50 13.24
N PRO A 41 -0.21 -1.42 13.94
CA PRO A 41 -0.43 -0.45 15.02
C PRO A 41 0.32 -0.80 16.33
N ILE A 42 0.89 -1.99 16.45
CA ILE A 42 1.61 -2.45 17.66
C ILE A 42 3.10 -2.60 17.32
N PRO A 43 3.94 -1.60 17.62
CA PRO A 43 5.36 -1.59 17.21
C PRO A 43 6.14 -2.84 17.68
N ALA A 44 5.79 -3.38 18.84
CA ALA A 44 6.45 -4.57 19.40
C ALA A 44 6.35 -5.81 18.49
N LEU A 45 5.26 -5.95 17.72
CA LEU A 45 5.07 -7.08 16.80
C LEU A 45 6.07 -7.06 15.65
N GLY A 46 6.58 -5.89 15.25
CA GLY A 46 7.58 -5.77 14.18
C GLY A 46 8.86 -6.55 14.48
N SER A 47 9.32 -6.55 15.73
CA SER A 47 10.51 -7.29 16.14
C SER A 47 10.34 -8.82 16.05
N VAL A 48 9.15 -9.30 16.42
CA VAL A 48 8.79 -10.72 16.36
C VAL A 48 8.68 -11.16 14.91
N ASP A 49 8.02 -10.35 14.08
CA ASP A 49 7.83 -10.66 12.67
C ASP A 49 9.16 -10.69 11.92
N GLN A 50 10.05 -9.74 12.20
CA GLN A 50 11.41 -9.74 11.66
C GLN A 50 12.23 -10.95 12.11
N HIS A 51 12.09 -11.39 13.37
CA HIS A 51 12.76 -12.59 13.87
C HIS A 51 12.29 -13.85 13.15
N VAL A 52 10.98 -13.99 12.95
CA VAL A 52 10.39 -15.11 12.20
C VAL A 52 10.82 -15.08 10.74
N TYR A 53 10.74 -13.92 10.09
CA TYR A 53 11.10 -13.72 8.69
C TYR A 53 12.57 -14.07 8.42
N THR A 54 13.49 -13.53 9.23
CA THR A 54 14.93 -13.81 9.11
C THR A 54 15.23 -15.30 9.32
N SER A 55 14.55 -15.93 10.27
CA SER A 55 14.76 -17.35 10.58
C SER A 55 14.25 -18.27 9.47
N LYS A 56 13.15 -17.90 8.81
CA LYS A 56 12.53 -18.71 7.75
C LYS A 56 13.17 -18.51 6.39
N GLU A 57 13.57 -17.28 6.08
CA GLU A 57 14.03 -16.93 4.73
C GLU A 57 15.56 -16.72 4.65
N ALA A 58 16.28 -16.85 5.78
CA ALA A 58 17.73 -16.66 5.87
C ALA A 58 18.23 -15.33 5.25
N VAL A 59 17.35 -14.34 5.15
CA VAL A 59 17.65 -13.05 4.50
C VAL A 59 18.50 -12.21 5.44
N LYS A 60 19.75 -11.96 5.06
CA LYS A 60 20.61 -10.98 5.73
C LYS A 60 20.38 -9.61 5.09
N GLY A 61 19.40 -8.87 5.63
CA GLY A 61 19.03 -7.53 5.19
C GLY A 61 17.66 -7.19 5.77
N GLY A 62 17.57 -6.14 6.59
CA GLY A 62 16.36 -5.81 7.34
C GLY A 62 15.13 -5.54 6.48
N THR A 63 13.96 -5.49 7.10
CA THR A 63 12.64 -5.26 6.47
C THR A 63 12.44 -3.83 5.93
N GLY A 64 13.52 -3.08 5.75
CA GLY A 64 13.51 -1.68 5.33
C GLY A 64 13.11 -1.53 3.86
N ILE A 65 11.81 -1.57 3.58
CA ILE A 65 11.27 -1.02 2.33
C ILE A 65 11.31 0.51 2.47
N GLY A 66 12.43 1.10 2.07
CA GLY A 66 12.77 2.53 2.18
C GLY A 66 11.56 3.46 2.28
N GLY A 67 11.30 3.94 3.50
CA GLY A 67 10.62 5.21 3.70
C GLY A 67 11.63 6.32 3.40
N GLY A 68 11.22 7.34 2.65
CA GLY A 68 12.09 8.38 2.10
C GLY A 68 13.15 8.89 3.09
N GLY A 69 14.41 8.59 2.77
CA GLY A 69 15.60 8.82 3.57
C GLY A 69 16.78 8.18 2.83
N CYS A 70 18.02 8.63 3.05
CA CYS A 70 19.19 8.47 2.15
C CYS A 70 19.67 7.05 1.79
N GLY A 71 18.86 6.01 1.97
CA GLY A 71 19.10 4.69 1.38
C GLY A 71 20.20 3.88 2.06
N CYS A 72 20.67 4.30 3.23
CA CYS A 72 21.57 3.49 4.05
C CYS A 72 20.76 2.83 5.17
N ASN A 73 20.76 1.49 5.18
CA ASN A 73 20.50 0.72 6.40
C ASN A 73 21.60 1.04 7.41
#